data_AF-A0A7W9TF48-F1
#
_entry.id   AF-A0A7W9TF48-F1
#
_cell.length_a   1.000
_cell.length_b   1.000
_cell.length_c   1.000
_cell.angle_alpha   90.00
_cell.angle_beta   90.00
_cell.angle_gamma   90.00
#
_symmetry.space_group_name_H-M   'P 1'
#
loop_
_entity.id
_entity.type
_entity.pdbx_description
1 polymer ?
#
loop_
_entity_poly.entity_id
_entity_poly.type
_entity_poly.pdbx_seq_one_letter_code
_entity_poly.pdbx_strand_id
1 'polypeptide(L)'
;MSWNSQDLEPLVRGIPPIRSRRGPRRRRPAKLHADKGYDYDHLRRWLRERGIAHRIARKGTESSKRLGRHRWVIERTVSWLAGCRRLHRRYERKPEHFLAFVGIAAALICDRRLART
;
A
#
# COMPACT_ATOMS: atom_id res chain seq x y z
N MET A 1 -16.11 -12.30 -15.92
CA MET A 1 -14.69 -11.87 -15.97
C MET A 1 -14.63 -10.39 -15.66
N SER A 2 -14.34 -10.00 -14.42
CA SER A 2 -14.30 -8.60 -13.99
C SER A 2 -12.87 -8.07 -14.02
N TRP A 3 -12.57 -7.25 -15.02
CA TRP A 3 -11.37 -6.42 -15.06
C TRP A 3 -11.44 -5.37 -13.94
N ASN A 4 -10.31 -5.06 -13.28
CA ASN A 4 -10.11 -4.03 -12.24
C ASN A 4 -10.06 -4.47 -10.75
N SER A 5 -9.37 -5.57 -10.44
CA SER A 5 -8.93 -5.89 -9.06
C SER A 5 -7.53 -6.51 -8.94
N GLN A 6 -6.78 -6.56 -10.05
CA GLN A 6 -5.60 -7.43 -10.20
C GLN A 6 -4.51 -7.22 -9.15
N ASP A 7 -4.40 -6.03 -8.54
CA ASP A 7 -3.28 -5.75 -7.63
C ASP A 7 -3.60 -5.94 -6.14
N LEU A 8 -4.86 -5.80 -5.71
CA LEU A 8 -5.18 -5.83 -4.27
C LEU A 8 -5.09 -7.24 -3.70
N GLU A 9 -5.63 -8.24 -4.39
CA GLU A 9 -5.60 -9.62 -3.89
C GLU A 9 -4.17 -10.18 -3.84
N PRO A 10 -3.33 -10.05 -4.88
CA PRO A 10 -1.94 -10.48 -4.80
C PRO A 10 -1.15 -9.72 -3.74
N LEU A 11 -1.40 -8.40 -3.59
CA LEU A 11 -0.77 -7.60 -2.54
C LEU A 11 -1.08 -8.14 -1.15
N VAL A 12 -2.37 -8.38 -0.83
CA VAL A 12 -2.77 -8.89 0.47
C VAL A 12 -2.26 -10.31 0.71
N ARG A 13 -2.18 -11.14 -0.34
CA ARG A 13 -1.59 -12.49 -0.27
C ARG A 13 -0.08 -12.46 -0.04
N GLY A 14 0.62 -11.45 -0.57
CA GLY A 14 2.07 -11.28 -0.44
C GLY A 14 2.52 -10.70 0.90
N ILE A 15 1.60 -10.31 1.80
CA ILE A 15 1.96 -9.78 3.12
C ILE A 15 2.69 -10.87 3.93
N PRO A 16 3.95 -10.66 4.33
CA PRO A 16 4.68 -11.63 5.14
C PRO A 16 4.02 -11.77 6.53
N PRO A 17 4.28 -12.88 7.26
CA PRO A 17 3.78 -13.04 8.61
C PRO A 17 4.10 -11.84 9.51
N ILE A 18 3.05 -11.17 9.99
CA ILE A 18 3.15 -9.98 10.83
C ILE A 18 3.51 -10.43 12.25
N ARG A 19 4.52 -9.79 12.83
CA ARG A 19 4.95 -10.03 14.21
C ARG A 19 3.79 -9.71 15.16
N SER A 20 3.30 -10.72 15.86
CA SER A 20 2.31 -10.58 16.92
C SER A 20 3.02 -10.26 18.24
N ARG A 21 2.46 -9.34 19.02
CA ARG A 21 2.97 -9.02 20.37
C ARG A 21 2.83 -10.20 21.34
N ARG A 22 1.80 -11.04 21.14
CA ARG A 22 1.51 -12.28 21.89
C ARG A 22 0.84 -13.30 20.96
N GLY A 23 1.15 -14.59 21.13
CA GLY A 23 0.60 -15.70 20.34
C GLY A 23 1.20 -15.88 18.94
N PRO A 24 0.71 -16.86 18.14
CA PRO A 24 1.25 -17.17 16.82
C PRO A 24 1.26 -15.95 15.88
N ARG A 25 2.27 -15.89 14.99
CA ARG A 25 2.39 -14.81 13.99
C ARG A 25 1.13 -14.74 13.14
N ARG A 26 0.53 -13.56 13.04
CA ARG A 26 -0.64 -13.35 12.19
C ARG A 26 -0.19 -13.30 10.75
N ARG A 27 -0.75 -14.17 9.90
CA ARG A 27 -0.45 -14.16 8.46
C ARG A 27 -1.19 -13.06 7.70
N ARG A 28 -2.04 -12.27 8.37
CA ARG A 28 -2.90 -11.25 7.75
C ARG A 28 -3.11 -10.04 8.66
N PRO A 29 -3.28 -8.84 8.12
CA PRO A 29 -3.60 -7.65 8.89
C PRO A 29 -5.03 -7.70 9.43
N ALA A 30 -5.26 -7.11 10.60
CA ALA A 30 -6.62 -6.99 11.16
C ALA A 30 -7.48 -5.98 10.38
N LYS A 31 -6.85 -4.97 9.78
CA LYS A 31 -7.51 -3.89 9.05
C LYS A 31 -6.72 -3.49 7.81
N LEU A 32 -7.40 -3.28 6.69
CA LEU A 32 -6.87 -2.77 5.44
C LEU A 32 -7.49 -1.41 5.11
N HIS A 33 -6.66 -0.42 4.81
CA HIS A 33 -7.08 0.85 4.23
C HIS A 33 -6.81 0.81 2.73
N ALA A 34 -7.80 1.18 1.92
CA ALA A 34 -7.61 1.30 0.47
C ALA A 34 -8.28 2.57 -0.06
N ASP A 35 -7.81 3.01 -1.22
CA ASP A 35 -8.39 4.15 -1.91
C ASP A 35 -9.82 3.86 -2.39
N LYS A 36 -10.58 4.93 -2.63
CA LYS A 36 -11.92 4.90 -3.22
C LYS A 36 -11.96 4.13 -4.54
N GLY A 37 -10.87 4.11 -5.31
CA GLY A 37 -10.70 3.30 -6.52
C GLY A 37 -11.02 1.81 -6.33
N TYR A 38 -10.77 1.26 -5.13
CA TYR A 38 -11.01 -0.15 -4.77
C TYR A 38 -12.42 -0.43 -4.26
N ASP A 39 -13.37 0.50 -4.41
CA ASP A 39 -14.76 0.28 -4.03
C ASP A 39 -15.47 -0.68 -4.98
N TYR A 40 -15.24 -1.97 -4.76
CA TYR A 40 -15.89 -3.07 -5.47
C TYR A 40 -16.43 -4.08 -4.46
N ASP A 41 -17.66 -4.56 -4.66
CA ASP A 41 -18.32 -5.47 -3.72
C ASP A 41 -17.60 -6.81 -3.58
N HIS A 42 -17.01 -7.32 -4.67
CA HIS A 42 -16.24 -8.56 -4.63
C HIS A 42 -15.00 -8.43 -3.74
N LEU A 43 -14.28 -7.30 -3.78
CA LEU A 43 -13.14 -7.05 -2.90
C LEU A 43 -13.56 -6.94 -1.44
N ARG A 44 -14.68 -6.25 -1.17
CA ARG A 44 -15.24 -6.14 0.19
C ARG A 44 -15.62 -7.51 0.75
N ARG A 45 -16.22 -8.38 -0.07
CA ARG A 45 -16.56 -9.76 0.29
C ARG A 45 -15.31 -10.60 0.53
N TRP A 46 -14.35 -10.56 -0.39
CA TRP A 46 -13.09 -11.28 -0.31
C TRP A 46 -12.28 -10.95 0.95
N LEU A 47 -12.26 -9.67 1.37
CA LEU A 47 -11.62 -9.23 2.61
C LEU A 47 -12.36 -9.72 3.86
N ARG A 48 -13.71 -9.68 3.86
CA ARG A 48 -14.55 -10.18 4.96
C ARG A 48 -14.38 -11.68 5.19
N GLU A 49 -14.38 -12.48 4.12
CA GLU A 49 -14.12 -13.93 4.18
C GLU A 49 -12.77 -14.26 4.82
N ARG A 50 -11.84 -13.32 4.82
CA ARG A 50 -10.48 -13.47 5.36
C ARG A 50 -10.32 -12.88 6.75
N GLY A 51 -11.40 -12.38 7.36
CA GLY A 51 -11.38 -11.72 8.66
C GLY A 51 -10.65 -10.37 8.65
N ILE A 52 -10.51 -9.73 7.49
CA ILE A 52 -9.82 -8.45 7.35
C ILE A 52 -10.87 -7.34 7.34
N ALA A 53 -10.86 -6.48 8.35
CA ALA A 53 -11.69 -5.28 8.35
C ALA A 53 -11.23 -4.33 7.24
N HIS A 54 -12.13 -3.84 6.40
CA HIS A 54 -11.76 -3.01 5.27
C HIS A 54 -12.29 -1.58 5.43
N ARG A 55 -11.42 -0.59 5.25
CA ARG A 55 -11.76 0.83 5.20
C ARG A 55 -11.53 1.35 3.79
N ILE A 56 -12.54 1.18 2.97
CA ILE A 56 -12.58 1.60 1.56
C ILE A 56 -13.71 2.61 1.43
N ALA A 57 -13.40 3.82 0.94
CA ALA A 57 -14.41 4.85 0.78
C ALA A 57 -15.37 4.50 -0.36
N ARG A 58 -16.68 4.74 -0.18
CA ARG A 58 -17.68 4.47 -1.23
C ARG A 58 -17.60 5.49 -2.37
N LYS A 59 -17.53 5.01 -3.61
CA LYS A 59 -17.67 5.78 -4.86
C LYS A 59 -19.00 6.54 -4.84
N GLY A 60 -18.99 7.80 -5.28
CA GLY A 60 -20.19 8.67 -5.29
C GLY A 60 -20.71 9.17 -3.94
N THR A 61 -20.51 8.46 -2.83
CA THR A 61 -21.14 8.80 -1.54
C THR A 61 -20.21 9.50 -0.55
N GLU A 62 -18.99 8.98 -0.34
CA GLU A 62 -18.12 9.48 0.72
C GLU A 62 -17.12 10.53 0.20
N SER A 63 -16.94 11.60 0.98
CA SER A 63 -15.90 12.60 0.74
C SER A 63 -14.50 12.01 0.98
N SER A 64 -13.57 12.29 0.06
CA SER A 64 -12.17 11.85 0.16
C SER A 64 -11.44 12.48 1.36
N LYS A 65 -11.97 13.54 1.97
CA LYS A 65 -11.35 14.27 3.10
C LYS A 65 -11.05 13.37 4.32
N ARG A 66 -11.92 12.38 4.60
CA ARG A 66 -11.78 11.48 5.77
C ARG A 66 -10.70 10.40 5.61
N LEU A 67 -10.15 10.22 4.40
CA LEU A 67 -9.06 9.26 4.14
C LEU A 67 -7.68 9.80 4.57
N GLY A 68 -7.54 11.13 4.74
CA GLY A 68 -6.25 11.82 4.88
C GLY A 68 -5.35 11.33 6.01
N ARG A 69 -5.90 11.00 7.19
CA ARG A 69 -5.08 10.60 8.37
C ARG A 69 -4.23 9.35 8.12
N HIS A 70 -4.80 8.32 7.50
CA HIS A 70 -4.09 7.08 7.20
C HIS A 70 -3.37 7.13 5.85
N ARG A 71 -3.90 7.92 4.91
CA ARG A 71 -3.33 8.10 3.58
C ARG A 71 -2.01 8.87 3.60
N TRP A 72 -1.87 9.82 4.52
CA TRP A 72 -0.67 10.65 4.61
C TRP A 72 0.62 9.86 4.80
N VAL A 73 0.62 8.74 5.54
CA VAL A 73 1.84 7.90 5.67
C VAL A 73 2.31 7.39 4.31
N ILE A 74 1.36 6.97 3.46
CA ILE A 74 1.64 6.50 2.11
C ILE A 74 2.10 7.66 1.23
N GLU A 75 1.33 8.76 1.20
CA GLU A 75 1.63 9.94 0.37
C GLU A 75 2.99 10.55 0.70
N ARG A 76 3.33 10.59 1.99
CA ARG A 76 4.61 11.06 2.48
C ARG A 76 5.77 10.17 2.03
N THR A 77 5.56 8.85 2.05
CA THR A 77 6.55 7.88 1.53
C THR A 77 6.74 8.06 0.02
N VAL A 78 5.64 8.21 -0.73
CA VAL A 78 5.66 8.51 -2.17
C VAL A 78 6.36 9.84 -2.43
N SER A 79 6.15 10.85 -1.59
CA SER A 79 6.80 12.15 -1.71
C SER A 79 8.32 12.07 -1.51
N TRP A 80 8.82 11.24 -0.58
CA TRP A 80 10.26 11.02 -0.45
C TRP A 80 10.86 10.35 -1.69
N LEU A 81 10.17 9.35 -2.25
CA LEU A 81 10.58 8.72 -3.50
C LEU A 81 10.55 9.72 -4.67
N ALA A 82 9.52 10.55 -4.76
CA ALA A 82 9.39 11.58 -5.80
C ALA A 82 10.43 12.70 -5.68
N GLY A 83 11.05 12.88 -4.50
CA GLY A 83 12.21 13.75 -4.30
C GLY A 83 13.48 13.21 -4.97
N CYS A 84 13.54 11.91 -5.27
CA CYS A 84 14.59 11.36 -6.12
C CYS A 84 14.23 11.62 -7.58
N ARG A 85 14.94 12.54 -8.25
CA ARG A 85 14.64 13.01 -9.62
C ARG A 85 14.34 11.87 -10.61
N ARG A 86 15.04 10.74 -10.48
CA ARG A 86 14.86 9.54 -11.32
C ARG A 86 13.53 8.81 -11.11
N LEU A 87 12.93 8.92 -9.93
CA LEU A 87 11.65 8.30 -9.57
C LEU A 87 10.47 9.27 -9.65
N HIS A 88 10.71 10.57 -9.86
CA HIS A 88 9.65 11.58 -9.94
C HIS A 88 8.64 11.29 -11.05
N ARG A 89 9.12 10.79 -12.19
CA ARG A 89 8.28 10.21 -13.25
C ARG A 89 8.88 8.86 -13.64
N ARG A 90 8.00 7.91 -13.95
CA ARG A 90 8.42 6.59 -14.42
C ARG A 90 8.81 6.68 -15.90
N TYR A 91 10.11 6.80 -16.18
CA TYR A 91 10.67 6.77 -17.54
C TYR A 91 11.12 5.36 -17.97
N GLU A 92 11.28 4.47 -17.00
CA GLU A 92 11.86 3.15 -17.19
C GLU A 92 10.89 2.25 -17.95
N ARG A 93 11.31 1.82 -19.15
CA ARG A 93 10.56 0.93 -20.02
C ARG A 93 10.30 -0.44 -19.39
N LYS A 94 11.24 -0.92 -18.57
CA LYS A 94 11.19 -2.21 -17.88
C LYS A 94 10.77 -2.04 -16.42
N PRO A 95 9.75 -2.77 -15.92
CA PRO A 95 9.31 -2.66 -14.53
C PRO A 95 10.40 -3.05 -13.52
N GLU A 96 11.30 -3.96 -13.87
CA GLU A 96 12.39 -4.43 -13.02
C GLU A 96 13.39 -3.30 -12.72
N HIS A 97 13.70 -2.46 -13.73
CA HIS A 97 14.58 -1.31 -13.55
C HIS A 97 13.97 -0.28 -12.61
N PHE A 98 12.67 0.00 -12.79
CA PHE A 98 11.96 0.91 -11.90
C PHE A 98 11.97 0.40 -10.46
N LEU A 99 11.68 -0.90 -10.26
CA LEU A 99 11.71 -1.53 -8.95
C LEU A 99 13.10 -1.46 -8.29
N ALA A 100 14.17 -1.68 -9.05
CA ALA A 100 15.54 -1.56 -8.56
C ALA A 100 15.85 -0.13 -8.07
N PHE A 101 15.46 0.91 -8.83
CA PHE A 101 15.65 2.30 -8.39
C PHE A 101 14.83 2.64 -7.15
N VAL A 102 13.60 2.12 -7.04
CA VAL A 102 12.79 2.27 -5.82
C VAL A 102 13.50 1.65 -4.62
N GLY A 103 14.08 0.46 -4.79
CA GLY A 103 14.86 -0.22 -3.74
C GLY A 103 16.07 0.60 -3.28
N ILE A 104 16.86 1.13 -4.23
CA ILE A 104 18.02 1.98 -3.92
C ILE A 104 17.59 3.25 -3.19
N ALA A 105 16.54 3.93 -3.68
CA ALA A 105 16.03 5.14 -3.04
C ALA A 105 15.52 4.86 -1.62
N ALA A 106 14.81 3.75 -1.40
CA ALA A 106 14.35 3.35 -0.07
C ALA A 106 15.52 3.09 0.88
N ALA A 107 16.57 2.40 0.43
CA ALA A 107 17.78 2.17 1.23
C ALA A 107 18.43 3.49 1.66
N LEU A 108 18.61 4.44 0.73
CA LEU A 108 19.17 5.76 1.02
C LEU A 108 18.31 6.59 1.97
N ILE A 109 16.98 6.53 1.83
CA ILE A 109 16.06 7.21 2.73
C ILE A 109 16.15 6.62 4.15
N CYS A 110 16.20 5.30 4.28
CA CYS A 110 16.36 4.61 5.56
C CYS A 110 17.69 4.95 6.22
N ASP A 111 18.79 4.88 5.47
CA ASP A 111 20.15 5.19 5.94
C ASP A 111 20.23 6.63 6.50
N ARG A 112 19.78 7.63 5.74
CA ARG A 112 19.75 9.03 6.17
C ARG A 112 18.89 9.27 7.41
N ARG A 113 17.87 8.43 7.66
CA ARG A 113 17.03 8.54 8.85
C ARG A 113 17.72 7.93 10.07
N LEU A 114 18.36 6.79 9.89
CA LEU A 114 19.08 6.10 10.95
C LEU A 114 20.31 6.90 11.37
N ALA A 115 21.05 7.48 10.43
CA ALA A 115 22.23 8.31 10.71
C ALA A 115 21.89 9.67 11.36
N ARG A 116 20.61 10.06 11.41
CA ARG A 116 20.12 11.28 12.07
C ARG A 116 19.56 11.02 13.47
N THR A 117 19.57 9.76 13.91
CA THR A 117 19.26 9.32 15.27
C THR A 117 20.55 9.12 16.02
#